data_AF-T1C1K0-F1
#
_entry.id   AF-T1C1K0-F1
#
_cell.length_a   1.000
_cell.length_b   1.000
_cell.length_c   1.000
_cell.angle_alpha   90.00
_cell.angle_beta   90.00
_cell.angle_gamma   90.00
#
_symmetry.space_group_name_H-M   'P 1'
#
loop_
_entity.id
_entity.type
_entity.pdbx_description
1 polymer ?
#
loop_
_entity_poly.entity_id
_entity_poly.type
_entity_poly.pdbx_seq_one_letter_code
_entity_poly.pdbx_strand_id
1 'polypeptide(L)'
;FPPHSLQSTPAAYLTGYLAGLRGKANGFPEAVLDAGLLRPSRGGRLLGALKGLLDAGMEIPHGEPGFPGADRLGGRHLKSPLPESVETYRGRLQPVLPKEGGKD
;
A
#
# COMPACT_ATOMS: atom_id res chain seq x y z
N PHE A 1 3.84 -6.81 -12.55
CA PHE A 1 3.99 -7.35 -11.18
C PHE A 1 4.25 -8.86 -11.30
N PRO A 2 5.04 -9.52 -10.42
CA PRO A 2 5.34 -10.94 -10.57
C PRO A 2 4.08 -11.80 -10.75
N PRO A 3 4.01 -12.71 -11.74
CA PRO A 3 2.78 -13.44 -12.06
C PRO A 3 2.44 -14.54 -11.03
N HIS A 4 3.36 -14.86 -10.12
CA HIS A 4 3.25 -16.04 -9.26
C HIS A 4 2.73 -15.76 -7.84
N SER A 5 2.70 -14.50 -7.37
CA SER A 5 2.15 -14.19 -6.04
C SER A 5 1.68 -12.75 -5.90
N LEU A 6 0.37 -12.60 -5.64
CA LEU A 6 -0.25 -11.34 -5.21
C LEU A 6 -0.34 -11.22 -3.68
N GLN A 7 0.16 -12.22 -2.96
CA GLN A 7 0.05 -12.34 -1.50
C GLN A 7 1.35 -11.99 -0.77
N SER A 8 2.08 -10.98 -1.25
CA SER A 8 3.40 -10.60 -0.74
C SER A 8 3.39 -9.24 -0.04
N THR A 9 4.43 -8.94 0.75
CA THR A 9 4.57 -7.61 1.37
C THR A 9 4.67 -6.47 0.34
N PRO A 10 5.41 -6.60 -0.79
CA PRO A 10 5.39 -5.61 -1.85
C PRO A 10 4.01 -5.41 -2.48
N ALA A 11 3.26 -6.50 -2.69
CA ALA A 11 1.89 -6.42 -3.23
C ALA A 11 0.99 -5.62 -2.30
N ALA A 12 1.00 -5.95 -1.00
CA ALA A 12 0.23 -5.23 0.01
C ALA A 12 0.60 -3.74 0.08
N TYR A 13 1.89 -3.41 0.01
CA TYR A 13 2.38 -2.04 -0.04
C TYR A 13 1.86 -1.27 -1.26
N LEU A 14 2.00 -1.82 -2.47
CA LEU A 14 1.52 -1.17 -3.69
C LEU A 14 0.00 -1.03 -3.72
N THR A 15 -0.73 -2.00 -3.18
CA THR A 15 -2.19 -1.91 -3.01
C THR A 15 -2.56 -0.77 -2.07
N GLY A 16 -1.91 -0.66 -0.91
CA GLY A 16 -2.11 0.45 0.02
C GLY A 16 -1.77 1.80 -0.60
N TYR A 17 -0.67 1.87 -1.35
CA TYR A 17 -0.27 3.08 -2.08
C TYR A 17 -1.30 3.51 -3.12
N LEU A 18 -1.77 2.58 -3.94
CA LEU A 18 -2.82 2.86 -4.93
C LEU A 18 -4.13 3.28 -4.25
N ALA A 19 -4.51 2.63 -3.15
CA ALA A 19 -5.69 3.00 -2.39
C ALA A 19 -5.57 4.41 -1.82
N GLY A 20 -4.40 4.79 -1.29
CA GLY A 20 -4.16 6.14 -0.78
C GLY A 20 -4.20 7.21 -1.89
N LEU A 21 -3.56 6.95 -3.04
CA LEU A 21 -3.65 7.85 -4.20
C LEU A 21 -5.09 8.09 -4.63
N ARG A 22 -5.91 7.03 -4.65
CA ARG A 22 -7.33 7.12 -5.02
C ARG A 22 -8.15 7.82 -3.93
N GLY A 23 -7.95 7.50 -2.65
CA GLY A 23 -8.64 8.14 -1.53
C GLY A 23 -8.46 9.65 -1.57
N LYS A 24 -7.21 10.12 -1.70
CA LYS A 24 -6.90 11.55 -1.82
C LYS A 24 -7.52 12.19 -3.04
N ALA A 25 -7.43 11.54 -4.21
CA ALA A 25 -8.02 12.06 -5.44
C ALA A 25 -9.55 12.18 -5.38
N ASN A 26 -10.19 11.45 -4.46
CA ASN A 26 -11.64 11.50 -4.22
C ASN A 26 -12.02 12.38 -3.00
N GLY A 27 -11.08 13.17 -2.47
CA GLY A 27 -11.36 14.11 -1.37
C GLY A 27 -11.35 13.49 0.03
N PHE A 28 -10.80 12.29 0.20
CA PHE A 28 -10.65 11.61 1.49
C PHE A 28 -9.17 11.55 1.89
N PRO A 29 -8.60 12.61 2.48
CA PRO A 29 -7.18 12.66 2.85
C PRO A 29 -6.87 11.85 4.13
N GLU A 30 -7.87 11.60 4.95
CA GLU A 30 -7.76 10.94 6.25
C GLU A 30 -8.40 9.54 6.24
N ALA A 31 -7.85 8.63 7.05
CA ALA A 31 -8.45 7.32 7.27
C ALA A 31 -8.07 6.73 8.63
N VAL A 32 -8.85 5.75 9.10
CA VAL A 32 -8.50 4.89 10.24
C VAL A 32 -8.24 3.48 9.72
N LEU A 33 -7.15 2.86 10.18
CA LEU A 33 -6.85 1.48 9.82
C LEU A 33 -7.78 0.53 10.58
N ASP A 34 -8.66 -0.16 9.86
CA ASP A 34 -9.36 -1.33 10.37
C ASP A 34 -8.58 -2.61 9.98
N ALA A 35 -8.16 -3.37 10.99
CA ALA A 35 -7.45 -4.64 10.81
C ALA A 35 -8.37 -5.87 10.97
N GLY A 36 -9.62 -5.68 11.40
CA GLY A 36 -10.51 -6.75 11.83
C GLY A 36 -9.84 -7.67 12.86
N LEU A 37 -9.79 -8.97 12.56
CA LEU A 37 -9.18 -10.00 13.41
C LEU A 37 -7.66 -10.15 13.23
N LEU A 38 -7.05 -9.41 12.29
CA LEU A 38 -5.63 -9.52 12.02
C LEU A 38 -4.80 -8.86 13.12
N ARG A 39 -3.83 -9.59 13.67
CA ARG A 39 -2.82 -9.01 14.55
C ARG A 39 -1.70 -8.36 13.73
N PRO A 40 -1.38 -7.07 13.94
CA PRO A 40 -0.23 -6.44 13.31
C PRO A 40 1.06 -7.17 13.72
N SER A 41 1.80 -7.66 12.73
CA SER A 41 3.11 -8.26 12.91
C SER A 41 4.18 -7.38 12.30
N ARG A 42 5.33 -7.28 12.98
CA ARG A 42 6.49 -6.51 12.50
C ARG A 42 6.89 -6.99 11.10
N GLY A 43 6.95 -6.07 10.15
CA GLY A 43 7.26 -6.38 8.75
C GLY A 43 6.21 -7.19 7.99
N GLY A 44 5.01 -7.37 8.56
CA GLY A 44 3.90 -8.09 7.96
C GLY A 44 3.20 -7.32 6.84
N ARG A 45 2.30 -8.02 6.13
CA ARG A 45 1.55 -7.47 4.99
C ARG A 45 0.61 -6.32 5.38
N LEU A 46 -0.07 -6.42 6.53
CA LEU A 46 -0.95 -5.38 7.06
C LEU A 46 -0.19 -4.05 7.23
N LEU A 47 0.99 -4.10 7.86
CA LEU A 47 1.85 -2.92 8.02
C LEU A 47 2.47 -2.47 6.70
N GLY A 48 2.67 -3.38 5.74
CA GLY A 48 3.01 -3.02 4.36
C GLY A 48 1.94 -2.16 3.69
N ALA A 49 0.67 -2.56 3.79
CA ALA A 49 -0.45 -1.79 3.26
C ALA A 49 -0.59 -0.42 3.95
N LEU A 50 -0.49 -0.37 5.29
CA LEU A 50 -0.46 0.89 6.04
C LEU A 50 0.68 1.80 5.55
N LYS A 51 1.89 1.25 5.39
CA LYS A 51 3.05 2.01 4.87
C LYS A 51 2.78 2.56 3.46
N GLY A 52 2.12 1.78 2.61
CA GLY A 52 1.68 2.22 1.28
C GLY A 52 0.74 3.42 1.35
N LEU A 53 -0.29 3.36 2.20
CA LEU A 53 -1.24 4.45 2.41
C LEU A 53 -0.54 5.74 2.87
N LEU A 54 0.36 5.62 3.86
CA LEU A 54 1.13 6.74 4.39
C LEU A 54 2.07 7.35 3.33
N ASP A 55 2.75 6.50 2.54
CA ASP A 55 3.64 6.97 1.46
C ASP A 55 2.88 7.62 0.30
N ALA A 56 1.59 7.29 0.12
CA ALA A 56 0.69 8.01 -0.78
C ALA A 56 0.20 9.35 -0.19
N GLY A 57 0.57 9.65 1.06
CA GLY A 57 0.28 10.89 1.75
C GLY A 57 -1.11 10.94 2.39
N MET A 58 -1.69 9.79 2.75
CA MET A 58 -2.88 9.73 3.61
C MET A 58 -2.50 10.05 5.05
N GLU A 59 -3.38 10.75 5.75
CA GLU A 59 -3.29 11.00 7.19
C GLU A 59 -4.00 9.89 7.95
N ILE A 60 -3.24 9.03 8.61
CA ILE A 60 -3.78 7.89 9.35
C ILE A 60 -3.15 7.90 10.74
N PRO A 61 -3.92 7.99 11.84
CA PRO A 61 -3.38 7.86 13.18
C PRO A 61 -2.71 6.49 13.36
N HIS A 62 -1.43 6.48 13.75
CA HIS A 62 -0.67 5.27 14.02
C HIS A 62 0.41 5.54 15.09
N GLY A 63 0.83 4.49 15.80
CA GLY A 63 1.92 4.58 16.79
C GLY A 63 3.30 4.52 16.13
N GLU A 64 4.25 3.79 16.73
CA GLU A 64 5.52 3.41 16.10
C GLU A 64 5.43 1.99 15.51
N PRO A 65 4.77 1.80 14.35
CA PRO A 65 4.63 0.48 13.76
C PRO A 65 5.98 -0.03 13.28
N GLY A 66 6.25 -1.31 13.55
CA GLY A 66 7.38 -2.02 12.97
C GLY A 66 7.15 -2.29 11.48
N PHE A 67 7.25 -1.26 10.64
CA PHE A 67 7.07 -1.37 9.19
C PHE A 67 8.05 -2.37 8.55
N PRO A 68 7.70 -2.96 7.40
CA PRO A 68 8.66 -3.74 6.64
C PRO A 68 9.81 -2.85 6.16
N GLY A 69 11.06 -3.31 6.32
CA GLY A 69 12.23 -2.63 5.78
C GLY A 69 12.27 -2.63 4.25
N ALA A 70 13.14 -1.79 3.67
CA ALA A 70 13.27 -1.62 2.22
C ALA A 70 13.52 -2.95 1.48
N ASP A 71 14.33 -3.85 2.03
CA ASP A 71 14.57 -5.19 1.45
C ASP A 71 13.27 -5.99 1.28
N ARG A 72 12.40 -5.91 2.29
CA ARG A 72 11.15 -6.64 2.32
C ARG A 72 10.11 -5.99 1.41
N LEU A 73 10.03 -4.66 1.39
CA LEU A 73 9.17 -3.90 0.45
C LEU A 73 9.62 -4.08 -1.01
N GLY A 74 10.92 -4.20 -1.27
CA GLY A 74 11.47 -4.49 -2.59
C GLY A 74 11.39 -5.97 -2.99
N GLY A 75 10.87 -6.85 -2.13
CA GLY A 75 10.69 -8.26 -2.44
C GLY A 75 11.98 -9.11 -2.46
N ARG A 76 13.11 -8.60 -1.94
CA ARG A 76 14.40 -9.34 -1.89
C ARG A 76 14.34 -10.66 -1.11
N HIS A 77 13.40 -10.75 -0.18
CA HIS A 77 13.12 -11.94 0.63
C HIS A 77 12.25 -13.01 -0.06
N LEU A 78 11.71 -12.73 -1.26
CA LEU A 78 10.88 -13.66 -2.00
C LEU A 78 11.74 -14.61 -2.84
N LYS A 79 11.29 -15.86 -3.03
CA LYS A 79 11.94 -16.81 -3.95
C LYS A 79 12.08 -16.24 -5.37
N SER A 80 11.11 -15.45 -5.79
CA SER A 80 11.14 -14.67 -7.02
C SER A 80 10.95 -13.20 -6.66
N PRO A 81 12.05 -12.41 -6.63
CA PRO A 81 11.97 -10.98 -6.34
C PRO A 81 11.13 -10.20 -7.36
N LEU A 82 10.86 -8.94 -7.06
CA LEU A 82 10.22 -8.06 -8.03
C LEU A 82 11.11 -7.91 -9.28
N PRO A 83 10.53 -8.00 -10.50
CA PRO A 83 11.28 -7.75 -11.74
C PRO A 83 11.92 -6.36 -11.83
N GLU A 84 11.35 -5.40 -11.11
CA GLU A 84 11.75 -3.99 -11.10
C GLU A 84 11.61 -3.44 -9.68
N SER A 85 12.21 -2.28 -9.42
CA SER A 85 12.14 -1.63 -8.12
C SER A 85 10.69 -1.32 -7.71
N VAL A 86 10.42 -1.30 -6.40
CA VAL A 86 9.08 -0.95 -5.90
C VAL A 86 8.72 0.49 -6.25
N GLU A 87 9.72 1.36 -6.38
CA GLU A 87 9.64 2.74 -6.84
C GLU A 87 9.18 2.82 -8.30
N THR A 88 9.72 1.97 -9.18
CA THR A 88 9.27 1.86 -10.58
C THR A 88 7.79 1.49 -10.65
N TYR A 89 7.33 0.55 -9.81
CA TYR A 89 5.91 0.20 -9.75
C TYR A 89 5.06 1.36 -9.22
N ARG A 90 5.50 2.07 -8.18
CA ARG A 90 4.81 3.27 -7.67
C ARG A 90 4.63 4.32 -8.75
N GLY A 91 5.66 4.59 -9.56
CA GLY A 91 5.60 5.59 -10.64
C GLY A 91 4.58 5.28 -11.73
N ARG A 92 4.14 4.02 -11.85
CA ARG A 92 3.10 3.59 -12.81
C ARG A 92 1.69 3.65 -12.25
N LEU A 93 1.54 3.75 -10.92
CA LEU A 93 0.24 3.81 -10.27
C LEU A 93 -0.29 5.23 -10.36
N GLN A 94 -1.52 5.35 -10.87
CA GLN A 94 -2.17 6.65 -11.07
C GLN A 94 -3.35 6.80 -10.09
N PRO A 95 -3.60 8.03 -9.62
CA PRO A 95 -4.89 8.35 -9.01
C PRO A 95 -5.99 8.13 -10.05
N VAL A 96 -7.16 7.68 -9.60
CA VAL A 96 -8.37 7.68 -10.43
C VAL A 96 -9.23 8.81 -9.93
N LEU A 97 -9.45 9.80 -10.79
CA LEU A 97 -10.35 10.90 -10.49
C LEU A 97 -11.79 10.38 -10.40
N PRO A 98 -12.63 10.94 -9.52
CA PRO A 98 -14.05 10.64 -9.50
C PRO A 98 -14.62 10.86 -10.90
N LYS A 99 -15.47 9.94 -11.36
CA LYS A 99 -16.27 10.19 -12.57
C LYS A 99 -17.17 11.40 -12.26
N GLU A 100 -17.12 12.43 -13.10
CA GLU A 100 -18.08 13.52 -13.01
C GLU A 100 -19.50 12.92 -13.14
N GLY A 101 -20.34 13.15 -12.12
CA GLY A 101 -21.77 12.82 -12.17
C GLY A 101 -22.16 11.44 -11.65
N GLY A 102 -22.33 11.36 -10.33
CA GLY A 102 -23.22 10.40 -9.67
C GLY A 102 -23.84 11.11 -8.48
N LYS A 103 -24.96 11.81 -8.72
CA LYS A 103 -25.86 12.25 -7.65
C LYS A 103 -26.56 10.99 -7.15
N ASP A 104 -26.23 10.56 -5.95
CA ASP A 104 -27.11 9.75 -5.10
C ASP A 104 -27.42 10.57 -3.84
#